data_AF-A0A8T4T8A4-F1
#
_entry.id   AF-A0A8T4T8A4-F1
#
_cell.length_a   1.000
_cell.length_b   1.000
_cell.length_c   1.000
_cell.angle_alpha   90.00
_cell.angle_beta   90.00
_cell.angle_gamma   90.00
#
_symmetry.space_group_name_H-M   'P 1'
#
loop_
_entity.id
_entity.type
_entity.pdbx_description
1 polymer ?
#
loop_
_entity_poly.entity_id
_entity_poly.type
_entity_poly.pdbx_seq_one_letter_code
_entity_poly.pdbx_strand_id
1 'polypeptide(L)'
;MDFKILENIGLTHSETKVYLALIELGSSSVGPITEKANVASSKSYELLNKLMNKGLVTTYREGGFRYFKAVDPSRLLDFVKEKKAEFDKYEIKISKIIPVLELKFNEHTVETEVEVFKGYKGAETIFKQMIKELKSGDEFLVIGGGDTPTQNIHTKIFFEKVHRERSRKGIKLRIIYNETRRKTMNRMNLFPYTYARYLPFGTPSTINIYNNTTILMSMSPTPAAIRIKDKKISESYKKYFEEMWKIAIK
;
A
#
# COMPACT_ATOMS: atom_id res chain seq x y z
N MET A 1 31.68 -0.29 26.70
CA MET A 1 30.77 0.83 26.35
C MET A 1 30.35 0.65 24.90
N ASP A 2 29.08 0.90 24.57
CA ASP A 2 28.59 0.78 23.19
C ASP A 2 28.71 2.11 22.44
N PHE A 3 29.70 2.18 21.53
CA PHE A 3 29.93 3.36 20.69
C PHE A 3 29.11 3.35 19.39
N LYS A 4 28.28 2.33 19.15
CA LYS A 4 27.36 2.31 17.98
C LYS A 4 26.39 3.50 18.00
N ILE A 5 26.13 4.08 19.17
CA ILE A 5 25.30 5.27 19.28
C ILE A 5 25.84 6.45 18.45
N LEU A 6 27.17 6.54 18.26
CA LEU A 6 27.78 7.57 17.43
C LEU A 6 27.40 7.40 15.95
N GLU A 7 27.26 6.16 15.49
CA GLU A 7 26.77 5.89 14.14
C GLU A 7 25.28 6.22 14.00
N ASN A 8 24.48 5.87 15.01
CA ASN A 8 23.05 6.15 15.03
C ASN A 8 22.72 7.66 14.98
N ILE A 9 23.59 8.51 15.53
CA ILE A 9 23.41 9.97 15.49
C ILE A 9 23.95 10.61 14.20
N GLY A 10 24.50 9.83 13.27
CA GLY A 10 24.88 10.30 11.92
C GLY A 10 26.38 10.39 11.64
N LEU A 11 27.23 9.70 12.41
CA LEU A 11 28.60 9.41 11.99
C LEU A 11 28.63 8.13 11.15
N THR A 12 29.48 8.07 10.15
CA THR A 12 29.78 6.81 9.47
C THR A 12 30.70 5.95 10.33
N HIS A 13 30.72 4.64 10.09
CA HIS A 13 31.62 3.72 10.80
C HIS A 13 33.10 4.19 10.77
N SER A 14 33.58 4.67 9.63
CA SER A 14 34.94 5.20 9.49
C SER A 14 35.16 6.51 10.24
N GLU A 15 34.17 7.42 10.26
CA GLU A 15 34.24 8.65 11.06
C GLU A 15 34.25 8.35 12.55
N THR A 16 33.44 7.39 13.01
CA THR A 16 33.42 6.95 14.41
C THR A 16 34.80 6.44 14.85
N LYS A 17 35.46 5.60 14.03
CA LYS A 17 36.83 5.13 14.32
C LYS A 17 37.83 6.27 14.43
N VAL A 18 37.79 7.22 13.49
CA VAL A 18 38.70 8.39 13.51
C VAL A 18 38.44 9.30 14.71
N TYR A 19 37.18 9.54 15.06
CA TYR A 19 36.81 10.32 16.23
C TYR A 19 37.30 9.66 17.53
N LEU A 20 37.07 8.36 17.71
CA LEU A 20 37.53 7.62 18.89
C LEU A 20 39.07 7.56 18.97
N ALA A 21 39.75 7.37 17.84
CA ALA A 21 41.21 7.45 17.79
C ALA A 21 41.72 8.82 18.28
N LEU A 22 41.05 9.91 17.91
CA LEU A 22 41.38 11.26 18.40
C LEU A 22 41.08 11.46 19.89
N ILE A 23 40.02 10.84 20.42
CA ILE A 23 39.73 10.86 21.86
C ILE A 23 40.85 10.17 22.65
N GLU A 24 41.35 9.03 22.15
CA GLU A 24 42.43 8.29 22.80
C GLU A 24 43.81 8.97 22.66
N LEU A 25 44.12 9.52 21.49
CA LEU A 25 45.41 10.17 21.21
C LEU A 25 45.47 11.61 21.73
N GLY A 26 44.32 12.24 21.99
CA GLY A 26 44.20 13.65 22.34
C GLY A 26 44.41 14.56 21.12
N SER A 27 45.68 14.85 20.80
CA SER A 27 46.06 15.64 19.62
C SER A 27 47.14 14.92 18.82
N SER A 28 46.93 14.77 17.51
CA SER A 28 47.86 14.02 16.67
C SER A 28 47.88 14.52 15.23
N SER A 29 48.96 14.21 14.51
CA SER A 29 49.02 14.33 13.06
C SER A 29 48.24 13.18 12.38
N VAL A 30 48.01 13.29 11.07
CA VAL A 30 47.18 12.34 10.31
C VAL A 30 47.69 10.90 10.35
N GLY A 31 49.00 10.68 10.43
CA GLY A 31 49.63 9.36 10.39
C GLY A 31 49.17 8.46 11.55
N PRO A 32 49.48 8.83 12.81
CA PRO A 32 49.06 8.04 13.97
C PRO A 32 47.54 7.90 14.08
N ILE A 33 46.76 8.91 13.67
CA ILE A 33 45.30 8.83 13.64
C ILE A 33 44.84 7.73 12.67
N THR A 34 45.43 7.68 11.47
CA THR A 34 45.10 6.72 10.42
C THR A 34 45.38 5.29 10.88
N GLU A 35 46.55 5.08 11.47
CA GLU A 35 46.98 3.78 11.99
C GLU A 35 46.07 3.33 13.13
N LYS A 36 45.82 4.21 14.12
CA LYS A 36 44.98 3.90 15.27
C LYS A 36 43.52 3.66 14.90
N ALA A 37 42.97 4.45 13.98
CA ALA A 37 41.60 4.29 13.48
C ALA A 37 41.45 3.10 12.51
N ASN A 38 42.56 2.51 12.05
CA ASN A 38 42.60 1.46 11.04
C ASN A 38 41.74 1.81 9.81
N VAL A 39 42.00 2.98 9.23
CA VAL A 39 41.36 3.47 8.01
C VAL A 39 42.39 3.63 6.89
N ALA A 40 41.95 3.58 5.63
CA ALA A 40 42.86 3.77 4.50
C ALA A 40 43.41 5.20 4.50
N SER A 41 44.74 5.35 4.37
CA SER A 41 45.43 6.66 4.34
C SER A 41 44.89 7.61 3.28
N SER A 42 44.40 7.08 2.15
CA SER A 42 43.79 7.86 1.08
C SER A 42 42.48 8.56 1.48
N LYS A 43 41.83 8.11 2.57
CA LYS A 43 40.55 8.65 3.07
C LYS A 43 40.68 9.45 4.37
N SER A 44 41.82 9.41 5.06
CA SER A 44 41.97 10.00 6.39
C SER A 44 41.70 11.50 6.43
N TYR A 45 42.24 12.26 5.46
CA TYR A 45 41.98 13.70 5.36
C TYR A 45 40.51 14.01 5.07
N GLU A 46 39.85 13.21 4.22
CA GLU A 46 38.43 13.37 3.92
C GLU A 46 37.58 13.16 5.18
N LEU A 47 37.87 12.10 5.96
CA LEU A 47 37.16 11.79 7.20
C LEU A 47 37.36 12.88 8.26
N LEU A 48 38.60 13.36 8.42
CA LEU A 48 38.90 14.48 9.31
C LEU A 48 38.18 15.76 8.88
N ASN A 49 38.14 16.06 7.58
CA ASN A 49 37.39 17.20 7.05
C ASN A 49 35.88 17.07 7.30
N LYS A 50 35.30 15.87 7.14
CA LYS A 50 33.88 15.64 7.46
C LYS A 50 33.60 15.83 8.95
N LEU A 51 34.46 15.32 9.82
CA LEU A 51 34.33 15.51 11.28
C LEU A 51 34.50 16.98 11.69
N MET A 52 35.38 17.73 11.04
CA MET A 52 35.50 19.18 11.23
C MET A 52 34.24 19.92 10.76
N ASN A 53 33.68 19.57 9.60
CA ASN A 53 32.42 20.14 9.11
C ASN A 53 31.24 19.83 10.04
N LYS A 54 31.29 18.71 10.76
CA LYS A 54 30.33 18.35 11.82
C LYS A 54 30.62 19.04 13.17
N GLY A 55 31.70 19.80 13.28
CA GLY A 55 32.11 20.49 14.51
C GLY A 55 32.66 19.56 15.60
N LEU A 56 33.03 18.33 15.27
CA LEU A 56 33.49 17.30 16.22
C LEU A 56 35.01 17.19 16.32
N VAL A 57 35.72 17.77 15.35
CA VAL A 57 37.19 17.82 15.31
C VAL A 57 37.61 19.26 15.01
N THR A 58 38.74 19.67 15.54
CA THR A 58 39.42 20.92 15.21
C THR A 58 40.86 20.63 14.79
N THR A 59 41.52 21.63 14.24
CA THR A 59 42.89 21.53 13.74
C THR A 59 43.70 22.78 14.08
N TYR A 60 44.99 22.60 14.31
CA TYR A 60 45.93 23.69 14.53
C TYR A 60 47.30 23.32 13.94
N ARG A 61 48.20 24.29 13.89
CA ARG A 61 49.58 24.08 13.42
C ARG A 61 50.56 24.29 14.56
N GLU A 62 51.53 23.39 14.66
CA GLU A 62 52.61 23.44 15.66
C GLU A 62 53.88 22.88 15.01
N GLY A 63 54.99 23.60 15.10
CA GLY A 63 56.27 23.18 14.50
C GLY A 63 56.24 22.95 12.99
N GLY A 64 55.34 23.61 12.25
CA GLY A 64 55.15 23.41 10.80
C GLY A 64 54.24 22.22 10.43
N PHE A 65 53.85 21.40 11.41
CA PHE A 65 52.95 20.26 11.20
C PHE A 65 51.51 20.61 11.55
N ARG A 66 50.56 19.95 10.87
CA ARG A 66 49.13 20.09 11.13
C ARG A 66 48.68 18.98 12.09
N TYR A 67 48.10 19.41 13.21
CA TYR A 67 47.52 18.54 14.22
C TYR A 67 46.00 18.60 14.17
N PHE A 68 45.37 17.50 14.57
CA PHE A 68 43.94 17.35 14.71
C PHE A 68 43.63 16.92 16.14
N LYS A 69 42.53 17.45 16.67
CA LYS A 69 42.08 17.19 18.04
C LYS A 69 40.57 17.05 18.05
N ALA A 70 40.04 16.08 18.79
CA ALA A 70 38.61 16.00 19.04
C ALA A 70 38.14 17.20 19.88
N VAL A 71 37.02 17.79 19.48
CA VAL A 71 36.33 18.80 20.32
C VAL A 71 35.76 18.09 21.55
N ASP A 72 35.49 18.86 22.62
CA ASP A 72 34.91 18.34 23.85
C ASP A 72 33.72 17.40 23.59
N PRO A 73 33.69 16.17 24.16
CA PRO A 73 32.63 15.20 23.89
C PRO A 73 31.20 15.70 24.18
N SER A 74 31.02 16.69 25.06
CA SER A 74 29.72 17.33 25.30
C SER A 74 29.12 17.95 24.03
N ARG A 75 29.95 18.34 23.05
CA ARG A 75 29.52 18.86 21.74
C ARG A 75 28.68 17.86 20.94
N LEU A 76 28.79 16.56 21.21
CA LEU A 76 27.95 15.53 20.60
C LEU A 76 26.46 15.76 20.90
N LEU A 77 26.12 16.31 22.09
CA LEU A 77 24.73 16.64 22.42
C LEU A 77 24.20 17.76 21.54
N ASP A 78 25.00 18.79 21.27
CA ASP A 78 24.60 19.88 20.39
C ASP A 78 24.51 19.43 18.93
N PHE A 79 25.38 18.51 18.51
CA PHE A 79 25.33 17.92 17.17
C PHE A 79 23.99 17.17 16.95
N VAL A 80 23.52 16.44 17.97
CA VAL A 80 22.21 15.79 17.94
C VAL A 80 21.06 16.81 17.87
N LYS A 81 21.13 17.89 18.64
CA LYS A 81 20.10 18.96 18.61
C LYS A 81 20.03 19.65 17.25
N GLU A 82 21.19 19.96 16.67
CA GLU A 82 21.30 20.55 15.33
C GLU A 82 20.68 19.62 14.27
N LYS A 83 20.99 18.32 14.35
CA LYS A 83 20.38 17.30 13.48
C LYS A 83 18.86 17.24 13.63
N LYS A 84 18.35 17.24 14.86
CA LYS A 84 16.90 17.23 15.10
C LYS A 84 16.22 18.44 14.44
N ALA A 85 16.75 19.65 14.65
CA ALA A 85 16.22 20.86 14.04
C ALA A 85 16.31 20.85 12.50
N GLU A 86 17.33 20.18 11.94
CA GLU A 86 17.44 19.94 10.49
C GLU A 86 16.31 19.03 9.99
N PHE A 87 16.03 17.92 10.69
CA PHE A 87 14.94 17.00 10.37
C PHE A 87 13.57 17.64 10.47
N ASP A 88 13.32 18.46 11.50
CA ASP A 88 12.05 19.20 11.64
C ASP A 88 11.82 20.12 10.42
N LYS A 89 12.88 20.76 9.91
CA LYS A 89 12.81 21.56 8.68
C LYS A 89 12.54 20.70 7.44
N TYR A 90 13.11 19.49 7.36
CA TYR A 90 12.85 18.57 6.25
C TYR A 90 11.42 18.04 6.27
N GLU A 91 10.86 17.76 7.44
CA GLU A 91 9.47 17.32 7.57
C GLU A 91 8.49 18.36 6.99
N ILE A 92 8.71 19.65 7.31
CA ILE A 92 7.92 20.75 6.74
C ILE A 92 8.09 20.86 5.21
N LYS A 93 9.29 20.62 4.68
CA LYS A 93 9.51 20.65 3.22
C LYS A 93 8.88 19.45 2.53
N ILE A 94 8.99 18.26 3.15
CA ILE A 94 8.42 17.01 2.63
C ILE A 94 6.89 17.09 2.61
N SER A 95 6.26 17.58 3.67
CA SER A 95 4.79 17.74 3.72
C SER A 95 4.25 18.63 2.62
N LYS A 96 5.03 19.61 2.14
CA LYS A 96 4.66 20.47 1.00
C LYS A 96 4.80 19.78 -0.36
N ILE A 97 5.72 18.83 -0.51
CA ILE A 97 5.90 18.11 -1.79
C ILE A 97 5.03 16.86 -1.88
N ILE A 98 4.61 16.26 -0.76
CA ILE A 98 3.75 15.06 -0.74
C ILE A 98 2.52 15.24 -1.65
N PRO A 99 1.72 16.32 -1.55
CA PRO A 99 0.55 16.48 -2.42
C PRO A 99 0.89 16.51 -3.91
N VAL A 100 2.02 17.12 -4.29
CA VAL A 100 2.48 17.17 -5.69
C VAL A 100 2.90 15.78 -6.17
N LEU A 101 3.57 15.01 -5.32
CA LEU A 101 3.95 13.64 -5.62
C LEU A 101 2.73 12.71 -5.68
N GLU A 102 1.72 12.91 -4.83
CA GLU A 102 0.46 12.17 -4.86
C GLU A 102 -0.30 12.43 -6.17
N LEU A 103 -0.34 13.67 -6.65
CA LEU A 103 -0.94 14.00 -7.95
C LEU A 103 -0.24 13.25 -9.09
N LYS A 104 1.10 13.29 -9.14
CA LYS A 104 1.90 12.55 -10.15
C LYS A 104 1.80 11.03 -10.01
N PHE A 105 1.70 10.53 -8.78
CA PHE A 105 1.52 9.12 -8.50
C PHE A 105 0.15 8.63 -9.00
N ASN A 106 -0.88 9.45 -8.81
CA ASN A 106 -2.23 9.16 -9.29
C ASN A 106 -2.36 9.28 -10.82
N GLU A 107 -1.56 10.12 -11.49
CA GLU A 107 -1.45 10.16 -12.96
C GLU A 107 -0.98 8.81 -13.57
N HIS A 108 -0.33 7.96 -12.77
CA HIS A 108 0.14 6.63 -13.18
C HIS A 108 -0.62 5.45 -12.52
N THR A 109 -1.73 5.72 -11.82
CA THR A 109 -2.66 4.62 -11.49
C THR A 109 -3.28 4.13 -12.80
N VAL A 110 -2.98 2.88 -13.15
CA VAL A 110 -3.37 2.24 -14.40
C VAL A 110 -4.83 2.56 -14.71
N GLU A 111 -5.11 3.13 -15.90
CA GLU A 111 -6.48 3.47 -16.35
C GLU A 111 -7.43 2.27 -16.20
N THR A 112 -6.85 1.06 -16.28
CA THR A 112 -7.51 -0.24 -16.11
C THR A 112 -6.64 -1.18 -15.26
N GLU A 113 -7.10 -1.59 -14.08
CA GLU A 113 -6.49 -2.69 -13.29
C GLU A 113 -7.27 -3.99 -13.55
N VAL A 114 -6.58 -5.06 -13.97
CA VAL A 114 -7.18 -6.38 -14.27
C VAL A 114 -6.55 -7.46 -13.40
N GLU A 115 -7.37 -8.18 -12.64
CA GLU A 115 -6.94 -9.29 -11.81
C GLU A 115 -7.73 -10.56 -12.11
N VAL A 116 -7.04 -11.70 -12.10
CA VAL A 116 -7.65 -13.01 -12.33
C VAL A 116 -7.60 -13.81 -11.04
N PHE A 117 -8.77 -14.26 -10.58
CA PHE A 117 -8.94 -15.06 -9.38
C PHE A 117 -9.43 -16.45 -9.76
N LYS A 118 -8.78 -17.48 -9.19
CA LYS A 118 -9.11 -18.89 -9.44
C LYS A 118 -9.52 -19.60 -8.16
N GLY A 119 -10.47 -20.52 -8.29
CA GLY A 119 -10.98 -21.34 -7.21
C GLY A 119 -11.85 -20.57 -6.20
N TYR A 120 -12.41 -21.33 -5.25
CA TYR A 120 -13.35 -20.82 -4.25
C TYR A 120 -12.76 -19.71 -3.38
N LYS A 121 -11.53 -19.86 -2.88
CA LYS A 121 -10.86 -18.83 -2.08
C LYS A 121 -10.69 -17.51 -2.84
N GLY A 122 -10.40 -17.59 -4.15
CA GLY A 122 -10.31 -16.43 -5.03
C GLY A 122 -11.64 -15.69 -5.13
N ALA A 123 -12.73 -16.43 -5.42
CA ALA A 123 -14.07 -15.87 -5.44
C ALA A 123 -14.47 -15.25 -4.10
N GLU A 124 -14.16 -15.90 -2.98
CA GLU A 124 -14.44 -15.34 -1.65
C GLU A 124 -13.72 -14.02 -1.40
N THR A 125 -12.46 -13.94 -1.85
CA THR A 125 -11.61 -12.76 -1.67
C THR A 125 -12.21 -11.56 -2.38
N ILE A 126 -12.65 -11.75 -3.63
CA ILE A 126 -13.28 -10.69 -4.42
C ILE A 126 -14.51 -10.12 -3.72
N PHE A 127 -15.44 -10.98 -3.27
CA PHE A 127 -16.66 -10.50 -2.61
C PHE A 127 -16.39 -9.85 -1.25
N LYS A 128 -15.41 -10.35 -0.47
CA LYS A 128 -14.98 -9.70 0.78
C LYS A 128 -14.40 -8.31 0.51
N GLN A 129 -13.58 -8.16 -0.53
CA GLN A 129 -13.05 -6.88 -0.96
C GLN A 129 -14.16 -5.93 -1.41
N MET A 130 -15.08 -6.39 -2.27
CA MET A 130 -16.24 -5.62 -2.70
C MET A 130 -17.08 -5.09 -1.53
N ILE A 131 -17.43 -5.95 -0.56
CA ILE A 131 -18.20 -5.53 0.63
C ILE A 131 -17.40 -4.57 1.51
N LYS A 132 -16.07 -4.69 1.58
CA LYS A 132 -15.21 -3.74 2.30
C LYS A 132 -15.19 -2.36 1.63
N GLU A 133 -15.13 -2.32 0.31
CA GLU A 133 -15.07 -1.11 -0.51
C GLU A 133 -16.39 -0.32 -0.53
N LEU A 134 -17.52 -1.03 -0.56
CA LEU A 134 -18.85 -0.43 -0.62
C LEU A 134 -19.29 0.16 0.73
N LYS A 135 -19.96 1.31 0.63
CA LYS A 135 -20.50 2.11 1.73
C LYS A 135 -22.03 2.04 1.76
N SER A 136 -22.61 2.54 2.85
CA SER A 136 -24.08 2.60 2.97
C SER A 136 -24.69 3.48 1.88
N GLY A 137 -25.76 3.02 1.25
CA GLY A 137 -26.40 3.70 0.13
C GLY A 137 -25.81 3.39 -1.25
N ASP A 138 -24.60 2.82 -1.31
CA ASP A 138 -24.01 2.36 -2.58
C ASP A 138 -24.84 1.23 -3.20
N GLU A 139 -24.62 1.03 -4.50
CA GLU A 139 -25.34 0.04 -5.29
C GLU A 139 -24.39 -1.02 -5.85
N PHE A 140 -24.85 -2.26 -5.76
CA PHE A 140 -24.26 -3.45 -6.33
C PHE A 140 -25.24 -4.06 -7.36
N LEU A 141 -24.80 -4.18 -8.60
CA LEU A 141 -25.61 -4.70 -9.71
C LEU A 141 -25.13 -6.09 -10.11
N VAL A 142 -26.05 -6.98 -10.44
CA VAL A 142 -25.73 -8.34 -10.90
C VAL A 142 -26.57 -8.72 -12.10
N ILE A 143 -25.92 -9.15 -13.17
CA ILE A 143 -26.55 -9.78 -14.34
C ILE A 143 -26.22 -11.27 -14.31
N GLY A 144 -27.26 -12.09 -14.39
CA GLY A 144 -27.18 -13.54 -14.42
C GLY A 144 -27.17 -14.16 -13.01
N GLY A 145 -27.03 -15.48 -12.99
CA GLY A 145 -26.92 -16.26 -11.76
C GLY A 145 -26.42 -17.68 -11.96
N GLY A 146 -25.86 -17.98 -13.15
CA GLY A 146 -25.50 -19.31 -13.63
C GLY A 146 -26.71 -20.27 -13.69
N ASP A 147 -26.85 -21.05 -14.76
CA ASP A 147 -27.90 -22.08 -14.82
C ASP A 147 -27.60 -23.29 -13.92
N THR A 148 -26.35 -23.42 -13.47
CA THR A 148 -25.95 -24.51 -12.57
C THR A 148 -26.26 -24.14 -11.13
N PRO A 149 -27.13 -24.90 -10.42
CA PRO A 149 -27.24 -24.78 -8.98
C PRO A 149 -25.86 -24.99 -8.36
N THR A 150 -25.43 -24.09 -7.48
CA THR A 150 -24.27 -24.33 -6.65
C THR A 150 -24.61 -25.50 -5.73
N GLN A 151 -24.28 -26.72 -6.15
CA GLN A 151 -24.49 -27.94 -5.36
C GLN A 151 -23.58 -27.98 -4.13
N ASN A 152 -22.55 -27.13 -4.11
CA ASN A 152 -21.62 -26.99 -3.00
C ASN A 152 -22.23 -26.14 -1.86
N ILE A 153 -22.45 -26.79 -0.71
CA ILE A 153 -22.98 -26.16 0.51
C ILE A 153 -22.12 -25.00 1.01
N HIS A 154 -20.79 -25.06 0.85
CA HIS A 154 -19.88 -23.99 1.27
C HIS A 154 -20.13 -22.71 0.47
N THR A 155 -20.39 -22.83 -0.82
CA THR A 155 -20.74 -21.70 -1.69
C THR A 155 -22.03 -21.03 -1.25
N LYS A 156 -23.05 -21.82 -0.90
CA LYS A 156 -24.34 -21.30 -0.44
C LYS A 156 -24.19 -20.53 0.88
N ILE A 157 -23.46 -21.11 1.85
CA ILE A 157 -23.18 -20.46 3.14
C ILE A 157 -22.38 -19.17 2.93
N PHE A 158 -21.41 -19.19 2.02
CA PHE A 158 -20.60 -18.02 1.71
C PHE A 158 -21.45 -16.86 1.19
N PHE A 159 -22.26 -17.08 0.15
CA PHE A 159 -23.13 -16.03 -0.40
C PHE A 159 -24.16 -15.55 0.61
N GLU A 160 -24.70 -16.43 1.45
CA GLU A 160 -25.60 -16.01 2.53
C GLU A 160 -24.92 -15.04 3.51
N LYS A 161 -23.66 -15.31 3.88
CA LYS A 161 -22.87 -14.40 4.73
C LYS A 161 -22.62 -13.06 4.04
N VAL A 162 -22.21 -13.08 2.77
CA VAL A 162 -21.98 -11.87 1.96
C VAL A 162 -23.24 -11.00 1.90
N HIS A 163 -24.39 -11.59 1.54
CA HIS A 163 -25.64 -10.83 1.43
C HIS A 163 -26.14 -10.33 2.79
N ARG A 164 -25.89 -11.07 3.88
CA ARG A 164 -26.19 -10.62 5.25
C ARG A 164 -25.36 -9.39 5.63
N GLU A 165 -24.05 -9.41 5.38
CA GLU A 165 -23.17 -8.26 5.65
C GLU A 165 -23.51 -7.06 4.78
N ARG A 166 -23.73 -7.28 3.47
CA ARG A 166 -24.21 -6.26 2.53
C ARG A 166 -25.46 -5.56 3.04
N SER A 167 -26.46 -6.34 3.45
CA SER A 167 -27.74 -5.81 3.92
C SER A 167 -27.58 -5.00 5.20
N ARG A 168 -26.73 -5.45 6.13
CA ARG A 168 -26.40 -4.72 7.37
C ARG A 168 -25.74 -3.38 7.10
N LYS A 169 -24.90 -3.29 6.06
CA LYS A 169 -24.28 -2.02 5.64
C LYS A 169 -25.25 -1.09 4.90
N GLY A 170 -26.45 -1.54 4.53
CA GLY A 170 -27.39 -0.74 3.74
C GLY A 170 -26.96 -0.57 2.28
N ILE A 171 -26.18 -1.51 1.74
CA ILE A 171 -25.78 -1.52 0.32
C ILE A 171 -26.94 -2.09 -0.49
N LYS A 172 -27.40 -1.39 -1.53
CA LYS A 172 -28.50 -1.82 -2.40
C LYS A 172 -28.02 -2.88 -3.39
N LEU A 173 -28.85 -3.89 -3.65
CA LEU A 173 -28.62 -4.92 -4.65
C LEU A 173 -29.74 -4.89 -5.69
N ARG A 174 -29.41 -4.67 -6.96
CA ARG A 174 -30.30 -5.00 -8.07
C ARG A 174 -29.74 -6.19 -8.83
N ILE A 175 -30.52 -7.24 -8.96
CA ILE A 175 -30.09 -8.50 -9.57
C ILE A 175 -31.07 -8.97 -10.63
N ILE A 176 -30.54 -9.33 -11.79
CA ILE A 176 -31.29 -9.95 -12.88
C ILE A 176 -30.91 -11.42 -12.93
N TYR A 177 -31.83 -12.29 -12.54
CA TYR A 177 -31.64 -13.74 -12.59
C TYR A 177 -32.08 -14.32 -13.94
N ASN A 178 -31.65 -15.55 -14.21
CA ASN A 178 -32.27 -16.38 -15.25
C ASN A 178 -33.64 -16.85 -14.73
N GLU A 179 -34.67 -16.87 -15.59
CA GLU A 179 -36.03 -17.33 -15.22
C GLU A 179 -36.02 -18.75 -14.64
N THR A 180 -35.13 -19.62 -15.15
CA THR A 180 -34.89 -20.99 -14.66
C THR A 180 -34.58 -21.05 -13.15
N ARG A 181 -34.06 -19.97 -12.57
CA ARG A 181 -33.61 -19.88 -11.17
C ARG A 181 -34.66 -19.29 -10.23
N ARG A 182 -35.82 -18.82 -10.73
CA ARG A 182 -36.86 -18.12 -9.95
C ARG A 182 -37.21 -18.84 -8.65
N LYS A 183 -37.54 -20.13 -8.72
CA LYS A 183 -37.90 -20.94 -7.54
C LYS A 183 -36.77 -21.05 -6.50
N THR A 184 -35.52 -21.12 -6.96
CA THR A 184 -34.36 -21.34 -6.08
C THR A 184 -33.84 -20.07 -5.40
N MET A 185 -34.01 -18.90 -6.04
CA MET A 185 -33.41 -17.64 -5.57
C MET A 185 -34.35 -16.78 -4.73
N ASN A 186 -35.64 -17.13 -4.63
CA ASN A 186 -36.62 -16.41 -3.82
C ASN A 186 -36.16 -16.13 -2.38
N ARG A 187 -35.42 -17.06 -1.75
CA ARG A 187 -34.90 -16.87 -0.38
C ARG A 187 -33.82 -15.80 -0.30
N MET A 188 -32.97 -15.65 -1.33
CA MET A 188 -31.95 -14.59 -1.36
C MET A 188 -32.57 -13.20 -1.58
N ASN A 189 -33.72 -13.14 -2.23
CA ASN A 189 -34.46 -11.88 -2.42
C ASN A 189 -35.07 -11.32 -1.12
N LEU A 190 -35.14 -12.12 -0.06
CA LEU A 190 -35.66 -11.69 1.25
C LEU A 190 -34.66 -10.81 2.03
N PHE A 191 -33.40 -10.75 1.61
CA PHE A 191 -32.43 -9.86 2.24
C PHE A 191 -32.83 -8.39 2.00
N PRO A 192 -32.76 -7.50 3.01
CA PRO A 192 -33.08 -6.08 2.85
C PRO A 192 -32.31 -5.43 1.69
N TYR A 193 -32.91 -4.39 1.10
CA TYR A 193 -32.35 -3.65 -0.03
C TYR A 193 -31.99 -4.53 -1.23
N THR A 194 -32.79 -5.58 -1.49
CA THR A 194 -32.64 -6.46 -2.65
C THR A 194 -33.81 -6.26 -3.60
N TYR A 195 -33.52 -6.06 -4.87
CA TYR A 195 -34.49 -5.94 -5.93
C TYR A 195 -34.11 -6.95 -7.00
N ALA A 196 -35.03 -7.85 -7.32
CA ALA A 196 -34.81 -8.91 -8.29
C ALA A 196 -35.72 -8.75 -9.51
N ARG A 197 -35.19 -9.11 -10.67
CA ARG A 197 -35.93 -9.32 -11.92
C ARG A 197 -35.39 -10.56 -12.62
N TYR A 198 -36.05 -10.98 -13.70
CA TYR A 198 -35.77 -12.21 -14.40
C TYR A 198 -35.76 -12.00 -15.92
N LEU A 199 -34.77 -12.58 -16.60
CA LEU A 199 -34.71 -12.66 -18.06
C LEU A 199 -35.18 -14.04 -18.54
N PRO A 200 -35.81 -14.12 -19.73
CA PRO A 200 -36.32 -15.38 -20.29
C PRO A 200 -35.23 -16.31 -20.80
N PHE A 201 -33.99 -15.82 -20.90
CA PHE A 201 -32.81 -16.60 -21.29
C PHE A 201 -31.77 -16.59 -20.17
N GLY A 202 -30.88 -17.58 -20.19
CA GLY A 202 -29.82 -17.73 -19.19
C GLY A 202 -28.42 -17.42 -19.74
N THR A 203 -27.55 -16.93 -18.85
CA THR A 203 -26.10 -16.85 -19.11
C THR A 203 -25.33 -17.81 -18.20
N PRO A 204 -24.25 -18.44 -18.69
CA PRO A 204 -23.44 -19.38 -17.90
C PRO A 204 -22.57 -18.65 -16.86
N SER A 205 -22.24 -17.38 -17.10
CA SER A 205 -21.47 -16.52 -16.22
C SER A 205 -22.34 -15.42 -15.60
N THR A 206 -21.80 -14.78 -14.58
CA THR A 206 -22.39 -13.61 -13.92
C THR A 206 -21.51 -12.39 -14.16
N ILE A 207 -22.16 -11.24 -14.26
CA ILE A 207 -21.52 -9.93 -14.35
C ILE A 207 -21.93 -9.17 -13.11
N ASN A 208 -20.96 -8.76 -12.31
CA ASN A 208 -21.14 -8.07 -11.05
C ASN A 208 -20.54 -6.67 -11.20
N ILE A 209 -21.31 -5.61 -10.95
CA ILE A 209 -20.90 -4.23 -11.25
C ILE A 209 -21.10 -3.38 -10.00
N TYR A 210 -20.08 -2.64 -9.60
CA TYR A 210 -20.14 -1.72 -8.47
C TYR A 210 -19.08 -0.63 -8.62
N ASN A 211 -19.34 0.59 -8.16
CA ASN A 211 -18.41 1.73 -8.31
C ASN A 211 -17.80 1.82 -9.73
N ASN A 212 -16.48 1.74 -9.85
CA ASN A 212 -15.74 1.71 -11.12
C ASN A 212 -15.19 0.30 -11.40
N THR A 213 -15.90 -0.75 -10.99
CA THR A 213 -15.43 -2.14 -11.04
C THR A 213 -16.47 -3.05 -11.67
N THR A 214 -16.00 -3.94 -12.53
CA THR A 214 -16.76 -5.03 -13.14
C THR A 214 -16.08 -6.35 -12.82
N ILE A 215 -16.83 -7.34 -12.33
CA ILE A 215 -16.35 -8.70 -12.12
C ILE A 215 -17.14 -9.63 -13.03
N LEU A 216 -16.43 -10.29 -13.95
CA LEU A 216 -16.95 -11.39 -14.74
C LEU A 216 -16.63 -12.69 -13.99
N MET A 217 -17.63 -13.50 -13.66
CA MET A 217 -17.44 -14.68 -12.84
C MET A 217 -18.21 -15.89 -13.36
N SER A 218 -17.53 -17.03 -13.45
CA SER A 218 -18.12 -18.37 -13.61
C SER A 218 -17.88 -19.19 -12.36
N MET A 219 -18.86 -20.02 -11.97
CA MET A 219 -18.81 -20.83 -10.75
C MET A 219 -18.56 -22.33 -10.98
N SER A 220 -18.61 -22.81 -12.23
CA SER A 220 -18.61 -24.24 -12.56
C SER A 220 -17.54 -24.62 -13.60
N PRO A 221 -16.87 -25.78 -13.46
CA PRO A 221 -16.84 -26.68 -12.29
C PRO A 221 -15.97 -26.13 -11.14
N THR A 222 -15.05 -25.22 -11.45
CA THR A 222 -14.21 -24.48 -10.50
C THR A 222 -14.42 -22.98 -10.73
N PRO A 223 -14.58 -22.18 -9.65
CA PRO A 223 -14.78 -20.75 -9.83
C PRO A 223 -13.61 -20.07 -10.53
N ALA A 224 -13.91 -19.18 -11.44
CA ALA A 224 -12.96 -18.30 -12.08
C ALA A 224 -13.59 -16.91 -12.21
N ALA A 225 -12.83 -15.88 -11.87
CA ALA A 225 -13.31 -14.52 -11.93
C ALA A 225 -12.23 -13.57 -12.44
N ILE A 226 -12.66 -12.60 -13.23
CA ILE A 226 -11.84 -11.49 -13.73
C ILE A 226 -12.41 -10.22 -13.12
N ARG A 227 -11.63 -9.54 -12.29
CA ARG A 227 -11.97 -8.22 -11.76
C ARG A 227 -11.29 -7.16 -12.63
N ILE A 228 -12.08 -6.22 -13.14
CA ILE A 228 -11.63 -5.12 -13.97
C ILE A 228 -12.04 -3.84 -13.26
N LYS A 229 -11.06 -3.03 -12.84
CA LYS A 229 -11.29 -1.72 -12.23
C LYS A 229 -10.95 -0.65 -13.26
N ASP A 230 -12.00 -0.14 -13.89
CA ASP A 230 -11.97 0.85 -14.95
C ASP A 230 -13.35 1.51 -15.04
N LYS A 231 -13.37 2.85 -15.04
CA LYS A 231 -14.60 3.63 -15.04
C LYS A 231 -15.40 3.46 -16.34
N LYS A 232 -14.75 3.52 -17.50
CA LYS A 232 -15.41 3.45 -18.82
C LYS A 232 -16.03 2.07 -19.05
N ILE A 233 -15.31 1.01 -18.65
CA ILE A 233 -15.80 -0.38 -18.73
C ILE A 233 -16.99 -0.57 -17.78
N SER A 234 -16.87 -0.15 -16.51
CA SER A 234 -17.96 -0.27 -15.53
C SER A 234 -19.21 0.51 -15.95
N GLU A 235 -19.05 1.73 -16.48
CA GLU A 235 -20.16 2.52 -17.01
C GLU A 235 -20.86 1.84 -18.20
N SER A 236 -20.10 1.19 -19.08
CA SER A 236 -20.67 0.44 -20.22
C SER A 236 -21.52 -0.73 -19.74
N TYR A 237 -21.01 -1.55 -18.81
CA TYR A 237 -21.76 -2.66 -18.23
C TYR A 237 -22.95 -2.19 -17.40
N LYS A 238 -22.85 -1.04 -16.71
CA LYS A 238 -23.99 -0.43 -16.03
C LYS A 238 -25.08 -0.02 -17.02
N LYS A 239 -24.73 0.57 -18.17
CA LYS A 239 -25.73 0.86 -19.22
C LYS A 239 -26.40 -0.40 -19.73
N TYR A 240 -25.65 -1.47 -19.99
CA TYR A 240 -26.22 -2.77 -20.38
C TYR A 240 -27.16 -3.33 -19.30
N PHE A 241 -26.77 -3.22 -18.03
CA PHE A 241 -27.63 -3.59 -16.91
C PHE A 241 -28.96 -2.82 -16.95
N GLU A 242 -28.94 -1.50 -17.12
CA GLU A 242 -30.18 -0.71 -17.13
C GLU A 242 -31.11 -1.07 -18.29
N GLU A 243 -30.57 -1.32 -19.49
CA GLU A 243 -31.38 -1.77 -20.62
C GLU A 243 -31.98 -3.15 -20.38
N MET A 244 -31.20 -4.10 -19.84
CA MET A 244 -31.71 -5.41 -19.45
C MET A 244 -32.74 -5.30 -18.32
N TRP A 245 -32.53 -4.39 -17.37
CA TRP A 245 -33.42 -4.17 -16.24
C TRP A 245 -34.82 -3.75 -16.72
N LYS A 246 -34.90 -2.86 -17.72
CA LYS A 246 -36.18 -2.41 -18.31
C LYS A 246 -37.01 -3.55 -18.89
N ILE A 247 -36.37 -4.49 -19.59
CA ILE A 247 -37.05 -5.62 -20.26
C ILE A 247 -37.24 -6.83 -19.34
N ALA A 248 -36.51 -6.92 -18.23
CA ALA A 248 -36.60 -8.02 -17.29
C ALA A 248 -37.93 -7.99 -16.52
N ILE A 249 -38.50 -9.17 -16.30
CA ILE A 249 -39.79 -9.37 -15.66
C ILE A 249 -39.60 -9.39 -14.13
N LYS A 250 -40.56 -8.87 -13.38
CA LYS A 250 -40.52 -8.90 -11.90
C LYS A 250 -40.64 -10.33 -11.34
#